data_AF-A0A2E7E5A9-F1
#
_entry.id   AF-A0A2E7E5A9-F1
#
_cell.length_a   1.000
_cell.length_b   1.000
_cell.length_c   1.000
_cell.angle_alpha   90.00
_cell.angle_beta   90.00
_cell.angle_gamma   90.00
#
_symmetry.space_group_name_H-M   'P 1'
#
loop_
_entity.id
_entity.type
_entity.pdbx_description
1 polymer ?
#
loop_
_entity_poly.entity_id
_entity_poly.type
_entity_poly.pdbx_seq_one_letter_code
_entity_poly.pdbx_strand_id
1 'polypeptide(L)'
;MKYISKLKSGYIVRKSKNGIQHQQFFSSAKAGSMEQALMQARAYRDQLVEKLSGGHSYQSENWLNNTGWVGVAMHCRTVSHKPDSVVHFFRAQVPLPDGKSKSRSWAVRRYGLLPAYTHAVQWRLAETGKPAASDQEIETCFASKFLPLYMKFARDESEAAERQALMGSLQELYSATDSPTIKRLLRDGRVC
;
A
#
# COMPACT_ATOMS: atom_id res chain seq x y z
N MET A 1 23.26 12.12 -16.73
CA MET A 1 22.43 11.28 -17.62
C MET A 1 21.48 10.46 -16.77
N LYS A 2 20.17 10.47 -17.06
CA LYS A 2 19.19 9.69 -16.30
C LYS A 2 19.49 8.19 -16.46
N TYR A 3 19.51 7.44 -15.36
CA TYR A 3 19.72 5.99 -15.31
C TYR A 3 21.09 5.46 -15.77
N ILE A 4 22.06 6.30 -16.10
CA ILE A 4 23.43 5.88 -16.47
C ILE A 4 24.43 6.52 -15.52
N SER A 5 25.23 5.70 -14.84
CA SER A 5 26.34 6.15 -14.00
C SER A 5 27.68 5.80 -14.67
N LYS A 6 28.59 6.79 -14.73
CA LYS A 6 29.95 6.60 -15.24
C LYS A 6 30.82 5.97 -14.14
N LEU A 7 31.61 4.97 -14.52
CA LEU A 7 32.62 4.31 -13.69
C LEU A 7 33.99 4.46 -14.35
N LYS A 8 35.07 4.15 -13.61
CA LYS A 8 36.44 4.23 -14.15
C LYS A 8 36.64 3.33 -15.37
N SER A 9 36.00 2.16 -15.38
CA SER A 9 36.16 1.11 -16.40
C SER A 9 34.95 0.98 -17.34
N GLY A 10 34.01 1.92 -17.33
CA GLY A 10 32.81 1.80 -18.17
C GLY A 10 31.60 2.57 -17.64
N TYR A 11 30.42 2.05 -17.95
CA TYR A 11 29.13 2.64 -17.56
C TYR A 11 28.21 1.58 -16.98
N ILE A 12 27.42 1.94 -15.97
CA ILE A 12 26.36 1.09 -15.46
C ILE A 12 25.01 1.76 -15.71
N VAL A 13 24.08 1.01 -16.27
CA VAL A 13 22.68 1.41 -16.44
C VAL A 13 21.88 0.82 -15.29
N ARG A 14 21.11 1.63 -14.57
CA ARG A 14 20.28 1.19 -13.44
C ARG A 14 18.89 1.84 -13.51
N LYS A 15 17.84 1.03 -13.47
CA LYS A 15 16.45 1.48 -13.32
C LYS A 15 15.71 0.52 -12.42
N SER A 16 15.06 1.05 -11.39
CA SER A 16 14.19 0.27 -10.51
C SER A 16 12.73 0.47 -10.91
N LYS A 17 11.96 -0.63 -10.95
CA LYS A 17 10.51 -0.60 -11.17
C LYS A 17 9.85 -1.74 -10.37
N ASN A 18 8.78 -1.44 -9.64
CA ASN A 18 8.06 -2.40 -8.77
C ASN A 18 8.99 -3.12 -7.77
N GLY A 19 9.97 -2.42 -7.19
CA GLY A 19 10.94 -3.04 -6.26
C GLY A 19 12.02 -3.91 -6.93
N ILE A 20 11.93 -4.17 -8.23
CA ILE A 20 12.94 -4.92 -8.98
C ILE A 20 13.97 -3.95 -9.55
N GLN A 21 15.25 -4.17 -9.25
CA GLN A 21 16.37 -3.40 -9.77
C GLN A 21 16.90 -4.04 -11.05
N HIS A 22 16.67 -3.38 -12.20
CA HIS A 22 17.29 -3.76 -13.47
C HIS A 22 18.61 -3.02 -13.62
N GLN A 23 19.72 -3.77 -13.66
CA GLN A 23 21.05 -3.20 -13.83
C GLN A 23 21.90 -3.96 -14.83
N GLN A 24 22.72 -3.25 -15.60
CA GLN A 24 23.71 -3.84 -16.49
C GLN A 24 24.94 -2.95 -16.62
N PHE A 25 26.11 -3.57 -16.59
CA PHE A 25 27.40 -2.92 -16.73
C PHE A 25 27.97 -3.09 -18.15
N PHE A 26 28.51 -2.00 -18.69
CA PHE A 26 29.13 -1.91 -20.00
C PHE A 26 30.59 -1.50 -19.83
N SER A 27 31.48 -2.47 -19.99
CA SER A 27 32.93 -2.28 -19.84
C SER A 27 33.54 -1.64 -21.08
N SER A 28 34.42 -0.66 -20.90
CA SER A 28 35.21 -0.08 -22.00
C SER A 28 36.16 -1.09 -22.63
N ALA A 29 36.71 -2.02 -21.85
CA ALA A 29 37.60 -3.06 -22.36
C ALA A 29 36.87 -4.03 -23.30
N LYS A 30 35.61 -4.35 -23.01
CA LYS A 30 34.79 -5.24 -23.86
C LYS A 30 34.23 -4.51 -25.09
N ALA A 31 33.91 -3.23 -24.94
CA ALA A 31 33.33 -2.43 -26.02
C ALA A 31 34.38 -1.89 -27.00
N GLY A 32 35.65 -1.80 -26.59
CA GLY A 32 36.78 -1.27 -27.37
C GLY A 32 37.19 0.15 -26.93
N SER A 33 36.25 0.95 -26.44
CA SER A 33 36.54 2.27 -25.87
C SER A 33 35.47 2.72 -24.86
N MET A 34 35.74 3.81 -24.13
CA MET A 34 34.73 4.44 -23.28
C MET A 34 33.56 5.02 -24.08
N GLU A 35 33.79 5.45 -25.32
CA GLU A 35 32.72 5.98 -26.18
C GLU A 35 31.80 4.87 -26.66
N GLN A 36 32.37 3.73 -27.07
CA GLN A 36 31.61 2.56 -27.48
C GLN A 36 30.83 1.96 -26.31
N ALA A 37 31.41 1.92 -25.10
CA ALA A 37 30.69 1.52 -23.90
C ALA A 37 29.51 2.46 -23.57
N LEU A 38 29.69 3.77 -23.77
CA LEU A 38 28.61 4.74 -23.59
C LEU A 38 27.50 4.56 -24.61
N MET A 39 27.84 4.29 -25.87
CA MET A 39 26.87 4.03 -26.95
C MET A 39 26.01 2.81 -26.63
N GLN A 40 26.64 1.70 -26.22
CA GLN A 40 25.93 0.48 -25.80
C GLN A 40 25.06 0.73 -24.56
N ALA A 41 25.56 1.48 -23.57
CA ALA A 41 24.80 1.84 -22.38
C ALA A 41 23.57 2.71 -22.71
N ARG A 42 23.67 3.61 -23.69
CA ARG A 42 22.55 4.43 -24.17
C ARG A 42 21.49 3.58 -24.85
N ALA A 43 21.89 2.71 -25.79
CA ALA A 43 20.98 1.80 -26.47
C ALA A 43 20.22 0.90 -25.48
N TYR A 44 20.94 0.30 -24.52
CA TYR A 44 20.32 -0.51 -23.47
C TYR A 44 19.42 0.30 -22.55
N ARG A 45 19.80 1.54 -22.19
CA ARG A 45 18.93 2.43 -21.41
C ARG A 45 17.63 2.69 -22.16
N ASP A 46 17.68 2.99 -23.45
CA ASP A 46 16.49 3.35 -24.21
C ASP A 46 15.55 2.13 -24.34
N GLN A 47 16.10 0.95 -24.63
CA GLN A 47 15.37 -0.32 -24.57
C GLN A 47 14.81 -0.63 -23.18
N LEU A 48 15.58 -0.40 -22.11
CA LEU A 48 15.13 -0.62 -20.73
C LEU A 48 14.05 0.38 -20.34
N VAL A 49 14.14 1.61 -20.82
CA VAL A 49 13.14 2.65 -20.57
C VAL A 49 11.84 2.30 -21.28
N GLU A 50 11.90 1.89 -22.54
CA GLU A 50 10.79 1.46 -23.38
C GLU A 50 10.14 0.16 -22.89
N LYS A 51 10.93 -0.87 -22.60
CA LYS A 51 10.45 -2.14 -22.01
C LYS A 51 9.75 -1.94 -20.67
N LEU A 52 10.25 -0.98 -19.89
CA LEU A 52 9.64 -0.59 -18.62
C LEU A 52 8.71 0.63 -18.78
N SER A 53 8.43 1.07 -20.01
CA SER A 53 7.41 2.08 -20.31
C SER A 53 6.07 1.34 -20.43
N GLY A 54 5.03 1.91 -19.85
CA GLY A 54 3.76 1.20 -19.63
C GLY A 54 3.69 0.54 -18.26
N GLY A 55 2.65 0.87 -17.49
CA GLY A 55 2.44 0.40 -16.13
C GLY A 55 3.18 1.25 -15.09
N HIS A 56 2.41 1.88 -14.19
CA HIS A 56 2.93 2.60 -13.05
C HIS A 56 3.71 1.66 -12.13
N SER A 57 4.83 2.15 -11.59
CA SER A 57 5.55 1.43 -10.54
C SER A 57 4.76 1.56 -9.25
N TYR A 58 4.03 0.52 -8.86
CA TYR A 58 3.43 0.44 -7.53
C TYR A 58 4.42 -0.28 -6.62
N GLN A 59 4.69 0.25 -5.43
CA GLN A 59 5.15 -0.65 -4.38
C GLN A 59 4.06 -1.72 -4.19
N SER A 60 4.42 -2.99 -4.30
CA SER A 60 3.52 -4.11 -4.00
C SER A 60 3.35 -4.28 -2.51
N GLU A 61 4.37 -3.89 -1.74
CA GLU A 61 4.41 -3.95 -0.29
C GLU A 61 4.89 -2.61 0.28
N ASN A 62 4.16 -2.12 1.30
CA ASN A 62 4.58 -1.00 2.12
C ASN A 62 4.69 -1.56 3.53
N TRP A 63 5.92 -1.75 4.00
CA TRP A 63 6.25 -2.31 5.30
C TRP A 63 5.76 -1.44 6.47
N LEU A 64 5.50 -0.15 6.23
CA LEU A 64 4.87 0.77 7.18
C LEU A 64 3.34 0.74 7.11
N ASN A 65 2.77 0.10 6.07
CA ASN A 65 1.33 0.03 5.89
C ASN A 65 0.76 -1.24 6.50
N ASN A 66 0.27 -1.09 7.72
CA ASN A 66 -0.24 -2.21 8.48
C ASN A 66 -1.65 -2.68 8.07
N THR A 67 -2.23 -2.10 7.01
CA THR A 67 -3.50 -2.58 6.45
C THR A 67 -3.32 -3.81 5.54
N GLY A 68 -2.10 -4.11 5.10
CA GLY A 68 -1.82 -5.24 4.21
C GLY A 68 -2.00 -4.98 2.70
N TRP A 69 -2.56 -3.83 2.29
CA TRP A 69 -2.70 -3.45 0.88
C TRP A 69 -2.08 -2.10 0.55
N VAL A 70 -1.14 -2.05 -0.39
CA VAL A 70 -0.44 -0.79 -0.71
C VAL A 70 -1.37 0.27 -1.28
N GLY A 71 -1.31 1.45 -0.66
CA GLY A 71 -2.12 2.59 -1.01
C GLY A 71 -3.48 2.60 -0.32
N VAL A 72 -3.76 1.65 0.58
CA VAL A 72 -4.90 1.69 1.51
C VAL A 72 -4.38 1.96 2.91
N ALA A 73 -4.80 3.03 3.57
CA ALA A 73 -4.40 3.37 4.93
C ALA A 73 -5.62 3.62 5.80
N MET A 74 -5.52 3.28 7.08
CA MET A 74 -6.51 3.68 8.08
C MET A 74 -6.12 5.04 8.65
N HIS A 75 -7.10 5.94 8.79
CA HIS A 75 -6.92 7.23 9.41
C HIS A 75 -7.90 7.40 10.58
N CYS A 76 -7.37 8.00 11.65
CA CYS A 76 -8.14 8.57 12.75
C CYS A 76 -8.09 10.10 12.63
N ARG A 77 -9.24 10.76 12.76
CA ARG A 77 -9.32 12.22 12.85
C ARG A 77 -10.35 12.62 13.89
N THR A 78 -9.94 13.42 14.87
CA THR A 78 -10.83 14.19 15.71
C THR A 78 -11.44 15.33 14.88
N VAL A 79 -12.76 15.50 14.93
CA VAL A 79 -13.42 16.59 14.19
C VAL A 79 -13.21 17.90 14.94
N SER A 80 -12.58 18.87 14.29
CA SER A 80 -12.25 20.19 14.86
C SER A 80 -13.43 20.95 15.47
N HIS A 81 -14.65 20.73 14.98
CA HIS A 81 -15.88 21.39 15.45
C HIS A 81 -16.67 20.55 16.47
N LYS A 82 -16.23 19.31 16.72
CA LYS A 82 -16.84 18.34 17.64
C LYS A 82 -15.71 17.48 18.22
N PRO A 83 -14.97 18.01 19.22
CA PRO A 83 -13.79 17.35 19.78
C PRO A 83 -14.07 15.94 20.31
N ASP A 84 -15.31 15.64 20.70
CA ASP A 84 -15.72 14.29 21.15
C ASP A 84 -16.10 13.34 20.00
N SER A 85 -15.97 13.77 18.75
CA SER A 85 -16.28 12.92 17.59
C SER A 85 -15.01 12.54 16.84
N VAL A 86 -14.64 11.28 17.04
CA VAL A 86 -13.52 10.64 16.38
C VAL A 86 -14.05 9.96 15.12
N VAL A 87 -13.47 10.27 13.97
CA VAL A 87 -13.85 9.69 12.68
C VAL A 87 -12.75 8.75 12.21
N HIS A 88 -13.12 7.49 12.16
CA HIS A 88 -12.36 6.39 11.60
C HIS A 88 -12.72 6.19 10.13
N PHE A 89 -11.73 6.19 9.24
CA PHE A 89 -11.96 5.90 7.81
C PHE A 89 -10.76 5.26 7.15
N PHE A 90 -11.03 4.38 6.19
CA PHE A 90 -10.03 3.92 5.26
C PHE A 90 -9.90 4.89 4.10
N ARG A 91 -8.67 5.26 3.74
CA ARG A 91 -8.35 6.03 2.55
C ARG A 91 -7.56 5.17 1.58
N ALA A 92 -8.05 5.08 0.36
CA ALA A 92 -7.30 4.51 -0.75
C ALA A 92 -6.74 5.63 -1.64
N GLN A 93 -5.50 5.48 -2.12
CA GLN A 93 -4.81 6.46 -2.94
C GLN A 93 -4.15 5.80 -4.16
N VAL A 94 -4.26 6.46 -5.31
CA VAL A 94 -3.64 6.06 -6.58
C VAL A 94 -2.82 7.21 -7.15
N PRO A 95 -1.52 7.01 -7.42
CA PRO A 95 -0.71 8.02 -8.12
C PRO A 95 -1.16 8.11 -9.58
N LEU A 96 -1.29 9.34 -10.08
CA LEU A 96 -1.65 9.66 -11.45
C LEU A 96 -0.38 9.98 -12.28
N PRO A 97 -0.45 9.89 -13.63
CA PRO A 97 0.68 10.18 -14.50
C PRO A 97 1.26 11.59 -14.38
N ASP A 98 0.43 12.56 -13.97
CA ASP A 98 0.80 13.98 -13.79
C ASP A 98 1.51 14.26 -12.46
N GLY A 99 1.87 13.21 -11.71
CA GLY A 99 2.48 13.33 -10.39
C GLY A 99 1.50 13.66 -9.26
N LYS A 100 0.22 13.89 -9.58
CA LYS A 100 -0.84 14.03 -8.55
C LYS A 100 -1.29 12.65 -8.07
N SER A 101 -2.23 12.66 -7.13
CA SER A 101 -2.85 11.42 -6.66
C SER A 101 -4.35 11.58 -6.58
N LYS A 102 -5.07 10.53 -7.01
CA LYS A 102 -6.49 10.36 -6.77
C LYS A 102 -6.66 9.63 -5.45
N SER A 103 -7.59 10.05 -4.61
CA SER A 103 -7.90 9.30 -3.38
C SER A 103 -9.39 9.29 -3.08
N ARG A 104 -9.83 8.24 -2.42
CA ARG A 104 -11.20 8.09 -1.93
C ARG A 104 -11.18 7.53 -0.51
N SER A 105 -12.19 7.88 0.28
CA SER A 105 -12.29 7.47 1.68
C SER A 105 -13.63 6.83 2.00
N TRP A 106 -13.63 5.88 2.93
CA TRP A 106 -14.81 5.16 3.43
C TRP A 106 -14.82 5.20 4.95
N ALA A 107 -15.82 5.87 5.51
CA ALA A 107 -15.96 6.01 6.95
C ALA A 107 -16.47 4.72 7.59
N VAL A 108 -15.79 4.26 8.64
CA VAL A 108 -16.17 3.05 9.39
C VAL A 108 -17.57 3.18 9.97
N ARG A 109 -17.93 4.36 10.49
CA ARG A 109 -19.28 4.65 11.00
C ARG A 109 -20.41 4.42 9.98
N ARG A 110 -20.11 4.54 8.68
CA ARG A 110 -21.12 4.37 7.61
C ARG A 110 -21.19 2.94 7.08
N TYR A 111 -20.05 2.26 6.99
CA TYR A 111 -19.92 0.99 6.29
C TYR A 111 -19.63 -0.20 7.21
N GLY A 112 -19.26 0.03 8.47
CA GLY A 112 -18.64 -0.98 9.33
C GLY A 112 -17.15 -1.18 9.02
N LEU A 113 -16.44 -1.83 9.94
CA LEU A 113 -14.97 -1.92 9.88
C LEU A 113 -14.48 -2.76 8.68
N LEU A 114 -15.00 -3.97 8.52
CA LEU A 114 -14.63 -4.86 7.41
C LEU A 114 -15.14 -4.34 6.05
N PRO A 115 -16.41 -3.93 5.87
CA PRO A 115 -16.86 -3.46 4.56
C PRO A 115 -16.19 -2.15 4.12
N ALA A 116 -15.88 -1.24 5.04
CA ALA A 116 -15.10 -0.03 4.71
C ALA A 116 -13.69 -0.39 4.18
N TYR A 117 -13.03 -1.37 4.81
CA TYR A 117 -11.75 -1.90 4.36
C TYR A 117 -11.88 -2.55 2.97
N THR A 118 -12.87 -3.42 2.78
CA THR A 118 -13.14 -4.11 1.52
C THR A 118 -13.35 -3.13 0.37
N HIS A 119 -14.19 -2.11 0.56
CA HIS A 119 -14.41 -1.09 -0.47
C HIS A 119 -13.14 -0.30 -0.81
N ALA A 120 -12.31 0.01 0.18
CA ALA A 120 -11.04 0.70 -0.06
C ALA A 120 -10.08 -0.14 -0.89
N VAL A 121 -9.98 -1.44 -0.61
CA VAL A 121 -9.14 -2.38 -1.36
C VAL A 121 -9.66 -2.58 -2.78
N GLN A 122 -10.95 -2.86 -2.94
CA GLN A 122 -11.57 -3.07 -4.25
C GLN A 122 -11.42 -1.83 -5.15
N TRP A 123 -11.66 -0.63 -4.61
CA TRP A 123 -11.46 0.61 -5.36
C TRP A 123 -9.99 0.81 -5.77
N ARG A 124 -9.05 0.51 -4.87
CA ARG A 124 -7.62 0.62 -5.17
C ARG A 124 -7.20 -0.32 -6.30
N LEU A 125 -7.66 -1.58 -6.28
CA LEU A 125 -7.34 -2.56 -7.31
C LEU A 125 -7.91 -2.14 -8.67
N ALA A 126 -9.18 -1.72 -8.70
CA ALA A 126 -9.84 -1.21 -9.90
C ALA A 126 -9.07 -0.03 -10.53
N GLU A 127 -8.69 0.97 -9.73
CA GLU A 127 -7.99 2.17 -10.22
C GLU A 127 -6.53 1.91 -10.61
N THR A 128 -5.95 0.78 -10.20
CA THR A 128 -4.58 0.40 -10.60
C THR A 128 -4.54 -0.58 -11.78
N GLY A 129 -5.69 -1.00 -12.29
CA GLY A 129 -5.78 -2.04 -13.31
C GLY A 129 -5.27 -3.40 -12.82
N LYS A 130 -5.19 -3.61 -11.50
CA LYS A 130 -4.85 -4.90 -10.92
C LYS A 130 -6.10 -5.80 -10.92
N PRO A 131 -5.94 -7.13 -10.98
CA PRO A 131 -7.05 -8.04 -10.79
C PRO A 131 -7.78 -7.74 -9.47
N ALA A 132 -9.10 -7.82 -9.49
CA ALA A 132 -9.89 -7.75 -8.27
C ALA A 132 -9.49 -8.92 -7.36
N ALA A 133 -9.19 -8.62 -6.10
CA ALA A 133 -9.05 -9.64 -5.08
C ALA A 133 -10.45 -10.15 -4.70
N SER A 134 -10.56 -11.45 -4.47
CA SER A 134 -11.77 -12.05 -3.93
C SER A 134 -12.04 -11.53 -2.51
N ASP A 135 -13.32 -11.54 -2.11
CA ASP A 135 -13.71 -11.14 -0.76
C ASP A 135 -13.00 -11.99 0.32
N GLN A 136 -12.75 -13.28 0.03
CA GLN A 136 -12.02 -14.18 0.92
C GLN A 136 -10.54 -13.78 1.10
N GLU A 137 -9.86 -13.35 0.04
CA GLU A 137 -8.48 -12.86 0.12
C GLU A 137 -8.40 -11.57 0.93
N ILE A 138 -9.35 -10.66 0.69
CA ILE A 138 -9.46 -9.38 1.41
C ILE A 138 -9.73 -9.66 2.90
N GLU A 139 -10.68 -10.53 3.23
CA GLU A 139 -10.99 -10.92 4.61
C GLU A 139 -9.79 -11.57 5.30
N THR A 140 -9.07 -12.45 4.60
CA THR A 140 -7.88 -13.12 5.14
C THR A 140 -6.77 -12.10 5.45
N CYS A 141 -6.54 -11.14 4.56
CA CYS A 141 -5.61 -10.04 4.78
C CYS A 141 -6.04 -9.17 5.96
N PHE A 142 -7.32 -8.80 6.01
CA PHE A 142 -7.91 -8.04 7.11
C PHE A 142 -7.67 -8.74 8.46
N ALA A 143 -8.05 -10.02 8.56
CA ALA A 143 -7.95 -10.80 9.79
C ALA A 143 -6.50 -11.05 10.24
N SER A 144 -5.57 -11.28 9.30
CA SER A 144 -4.18 -11.63 9.64
C SER A 144 -3.25 -10.43 9.81
N LYS A 145 -3.55 -9.29 9.18
CA LYS A 145 -2.68 -8.10 9.17
C LYS A 145 -3.30 -6.93 9.93
N PHE A 146 -4.47 -6.50 9.52
CA PHE A 146 -5.05 -5.25 10.02
C PHE A 146 -5.71 -5.42 11.38
N LEU A 147 -6.57 -6.42 11.54
CA LEU A 147 -7.38 -6.61 12.75
C LEU A 147 -6.53 -6.73 14.03
N PRO A 148 -5.44 -7.52 14.07
CA PRO A 148 -4.60 -7.62 15.28
C PRO A 148 -3.97 -6.27 15.66
N LEU A 149 -3.59 -5.46 14.67
CA LEU A 149 -3.08 -4.12 14.93
C LEU A 149 -4.19 -3.20 15.46
N TYR A 150 -5.37 -3.22 14.84
CA TYR A 150 -6.49 -2.39 15.26
C TYR A 150 -6.92 -2.72 16.70
N MET A 151 -6.94 -4.00 17.06
CA MET A 151 -7.18 -4.45 18.43
C MET A 151 -6.10 -3.97 19.40
N LYS A 152 -4.82 -4.03 18.99
CA LYS A 152 -3.72 -3.48 19.78
C LYS A 152 -3.91 -1.98 20.01
N PHE A 153 -4.23 -1.21 18.97
CA PHE A 153 -4.49 0.23 19.09
C PHE A 153 -5.68 0.50 20.01
N ALA A 154 -6.79 -0.22 19.86
CA ALA A 154 -7.94 -0.07 20.74
C ALA A 154 -7.60 -0.30 22.22
N ARG A 155 -6.74 -1.28 22.51
CA ARG A 155 -6.29 -1.58 23.88
C ARG A 155 -5.32 -0.54 24.43
N ASP A 156 -4.37 -0.12 23.61
CA ASP A 156 -3.25 0.73 24.02
C ASP A 156 -3.63 2.23 23.99
N GLU A 157 -4.81 2.59 23.46
CA GLU A 157 -5.31 3.96 23.37
C GLU A 157 -5.61 4.56 24.76
N SER A 158 -4.99 5.72 25.03
CA SER A 158 -5.14 6.45 26.28
C SER A 158 -6.34 7.39 26.27
N GLU A 159 -6.70 7.93 25.10
CA GLU A 159 -7.82 8.84 24.96
C GLU A 159 -9.16 8.10 25.01
N ALA A 160 -9.95 8.37 26.04
CA ALA A 160 -11.16 7.59 26.34
C ALA A 160 -12.18 7.58 25.18
N ALA A 161 -12.37 8.73 24.51
CA ALA A 161 -13.28 8.87 23.38
C ALA A 161 -12.81 8.07 22.15
N GLU A 162 -11.50 8.10 21.86
CA GLU A 162 -10.92 7.33 20.75
C GLU A 162 -11.01 5.83 21.04
N ARG A 163 -10.64 5.42 22.26
CA ARG A 163 -10.77 4.03 22.71
C ARG A 163 -12.21 3.52 22.61
N GLN A 164 -13.19 4.30 23.04
CA GLN A 164 -14.60 3.92 22.96
C GLN A 164 -15.04 3.75 21.50
N ALA A 165 -14.63 4.65 20.60
CA ALA A 165 -14.94 4.54 19.18
C ALA A 165 -14.28 3.30 18.53
N LEU A 166 -13.03 3.00 18.89
CA LEU A 166 -12.30 1.82 18.42
C LEU A 166 -12.98 0.53 18.89
N MET A 167 -13.26 0.42 20.19
CA MET A 167 -13.93 -0.74 20.80
C MET A 167 -15.36 -0.92 20.28
N GLY A 168 -16.11 0.16 20.09
CA GLY A 168 -17.44 0.10 19.47
C GLY A 168 -17.40 -0.47 18.05
N SER A 169 -16.39 -0.10 17.26
CA SER A 169 -16.19 -0.66 15.91
C SER A 169 -15.85 -2.16 15.95
N LEU A 170 -15.09 -2.61 16.96
CA LEU A 170 -14.78 -4.03 17.16
C LEU A 170 -16.02 -4.83 17.58
N GLN A 171 -16.85 -4.27 18.45
CA GLN A 171 -18.10 -4.89 18.88
C GLN A 171 -19.08 -5.02 17.71
N GLU A 172 -19.23 -3.97 16.90
CA GLU A 172 -20.04 -3.99 15.69
C GLU A 172 -19.54 -5.05 14.71
N LEU A 173 -18.22 -5.13 14.50
CA LEU A 173 -17.61 -6.18 13.68
C LEU A 173 -17.93 -7.58 14.21
N TYR A 174 -17.83 -7.82 15.52
CA TYR A 174 -18.15 -9.11 16.13
C TYR A 174 -19.60 -9.52 15.87
N SER A 175 -20.52 -8.57 16.00
CA SER A 175 -21.95 -8.80 15.79
C SER A 175 -22.33 -8.99 14.32
N ALA A 176 -21.64 -8.31 13.40
CA ALA A 176 -22.00 -8.30 11.98
C ALA A 176 -21.28 -9.34 11.12
N THR A 177 -20.12 -9.85 11.56
CA THR A 177 -19.35 -10.82 10.77
C THR A 177 -19.89 -12.24 10.92
N ASP A 178 -19.83 -13.03 9.84
CA ASP A 178 -20.05 -14.48 9.89
C ASP A 178 -18.74 -15.27 9.90
N SER A 179 -17.59 -14.59 9.76
CA SER A 179 -16.29 -15.24 9.69
C SER A 179 -15.89 -15.85 11.04
N PRO A 180 -15.72 -17.19 11.13
CA PRO A 180 -15.31 -17.84 12.38
C PRO A 180 -13.90 -17.42 12.79
N THR A 181 -13.02 -17.13 11.82
CA THR A 181 -11.67 -16.64 12.06
C THR A 181 -11.69 -15.28 12.75
N ILE A 182 -12.49 -14.33 12.24
CA ILE A 182 -12.63 -13.00 12.84
C ILE A 182 -13.27 -13.11 14.23
N LYS A 183 -14.35 -13.89 14.38
CA LYS A 183 -14.98 -14.09 15.70
C LYS A 183 -14.01 -14.66 16.72
N ARG A 184 -13.19 -15.64 16.33
CA ARG A 184 -12.17 -16.21 17.20
C ARG A 184 -11.13 -15.17 17.61
N LEU A 185 -10.59 -14.41 16.65
CA LEU A 185 -9.61 -13.36 16.94
C LEU A 185 -10.14 -12.32 17.93
N LEU A 186 -11.37 -11.83 17.71
CA LEU A 186 -12.01 -10.84 18.58
C LEU A 186 -12.27 -11.36 19.99
N ARG A 187 -12.61 -12.65 20.12
CA ARG A 187 -12.80 -13.33 21.40
C ARG A 187 -11.47 -13.50 22.15
N ASP A 188 -10.45 -13.99 21.45
CA ASP A 188 -9.14 -14.31 22.04
C ASP A 188 -8.37 -13.05 22.43
N GLY A 189 -8.51 -11.95 21.68
CA GLY A 189 -7.97 -10.64 22.02
C GLY A 189 -8.87 -9.77 22.91
N ARG A 190 -9.95 -10.37 23.45
CA ARG A 190 -10.95 -9.85 24.39
C ARG A 190 -11.46 -8.43 24.14
N VAL A 191 -12.41 -8.35 23.21
CA VAL A 191 -13.50 -7.38 23.24
C VAL A 191 -14.57 -7.94 24.20
N CYS A 192 -14.40 -7.70 25.50
CA CYS A 192 -15.40 -7.99 26.54
C CYS A 192 -15.52 -6.77 27.45
#